data_AF-A0A2N1H8Z5-F1
#
_entry.id   AF-A0A2N1H8Z5-F1
#
_cell.length_a   1.000
_cell.length_b   1.000
_cell.length_c   1.000
_cell.angle_alpha   90.00
_cell.angle_beta   90.00
_cell.angle_gamma   90.00
#
_symmetry.space_group_name_H-M   'P 1'
#
loop_
_entity.id
_entity.type
_entity.pdbx_description
1 polymer ?
#
loop_
_entity_poly.entity_id
_entity_poly.type
_entity_poly.pdbx_seq_one_letter_code
_entity_poly.pdbx_strand_id
1 'polypeptide(L)'
;MSIIQNHRKAIARLLMRCLVDRELVARDLANPLHIVLPRWDAKLGDAIVSSFFFREARKLGARVTVLTVPELVDLHRLDFGVDRVIPVNGAPTLAGLGPLVRELGSVDVFVHLVGRIQPIEMLFIRLLKPARVYSLDDALHCVSGKLGDATAQLNVVERYTRVLLDLGATLINRDYIVPLPLPLPLLERQGGSNITHILINPYASRPDKSLGFAKALSLVRALADAWPQHHIGILCSPASRAEALQLEHAIARCNVRTLVELDTPRAVGGAIQRAKVVVSVDTAIVHMAVGLKASLVAIYPASNSSNPWLPPLSHHTRIVFSRQGQRQHTHTGKKNMNEFTDVDVIQPVAELLQESIAETLAVDAHIVSGLGVATGTLARQLPLISRSFPEVADCHPGTLNLQLRQPLRLINPHHRTAPLAWTPSGRTKEVFDLLRIELEFDHLAHRVPAWLYVAHGSPHWHTPTVHEVIAARLELNGAQRCRVHMPAHAVELI
;
A
#
# COMPACT_ATOMS: atom_id res chain seq x y z
N MET A 1 4.82 17.90 -16.85
CA MET A 1 6.10 18.25 -17.55
C MET A 1 5.79 19.29 -18.61
N SER A 2 6.67 20.28 -18.82
CA SER A 2 6.46 21.38 -19.77
C SER A 2 6.42 20.88 -21.22
N ILE A 3 5.48 21.40 -22.03
CA ILE A 3 5.29 21.07 -23.45
C ILE A 3 6.62 21.18 -24.24
N ILE A 4 7.43 22.19 -23.92
CA ILE A 4 8.74 22.45 -24.57
C ILE A 4 9.73 21.29 -24.32
N GLN A 5 9.73 20.71 -23.11
CA GLN A 5 10.61 19.57 -22.79
C GLN A 5 10.19 18.31 -23.56
N ASN A 6 8.89 18.11 -23.77
CA ASN A 6 8.38 16.97 -24.54
C ASN A 6 8.74 17.08 -26.02
N HIS A 7 8.64 18.28 -26.62
CA HIS A 7 9.05 18.49 -28.01
C HIS A 7 10.56 18.27 -28.21
N ARG A 8 11.41 18.78 -27.30
CA ARG A 8 12.87 18.54 -27.36
C ARG A 8 13.20 17.04 -27.31
N LYS A 9 12.54 16.28 -26.42
CA LYS A 9 12.73 14.82 -26.34
C LYS A 9 12.27 14.11 -27.62
N ALA A 10 11.14 14.53 -28.21
CA ALA A 10 10.63 13.95 -29.45
C ALA A 10 11.58 14.22 -30.64
N ILE A 11 12.10 15.45 -30.77
CA ILE A 11 13.07 15.81 -31.82
C ILE A 11 14.38 15.04 -31.64
N ALA A 12 14.92 15.01 -30.42
CA ALA A 12 16.15 14.27 -30.13
C ALA A 12 16.00 12.78 -30.46
N ARG A 13 14.84 12.19 -30.15
CA ARG A 13 14.52 10.81 -30.49
C ARG A 13 14.44 10.60 -32.00
N LEU A 14 13.78 11.50 -32.73
CA LEU A 14 13.67 11.41 -34.19
C LEU A 14 15.05 11.47 -34.85
N LEU A 15 15.88 12.44 -34.44
CA LEU A 15 17.26 12.57 -34.95
C LEU A 15 18.08 11.31 -34.67
N MET A 16 18.04 10.80 -33.45
CA MET A 16 18.77 9.57 -33.10
C MET A 16 18.27 8.37 -33.91
N ARG A 17 16.96 8.24 -34.12
CA ARG A 17 16.43 7.20 -34.99
C ARG A 17 17.05 7.28 -36.40
N CYS A 18 17.08 8.46 -37.03
CA CYS A 18 17.70 8.62 -38.34
C CYS A 18 19.21 8.28 -38.37
N LEU A 19 19.91 8.56 -37.28
CA LEU A 19 21.37 8.37 -37.19
C LEU A 19 21.76 6.91 -36.91
N VAL A 20 21.08 6.24 -35.98
CA VAL A 20 21.57 4.97 -35.40
C VAL A 20 20.60 3.79 -35.52
N ASP A 21 19.32 4.01 -35.79
CA ASP A 21 18.34 2.93 -35.94
C ASP A 21 18.51 2.25 -37.29
N ARG A 22 18.97 1.00 -37.27
CA ARG A 22 19.25 0.18 -38.44
C ARG A 22 18.80 -1.24 -38.15
N GLU A 23 18.40 -1.96 -39.19
CA GLU A 23 18.11 -3.39 -39.07
C GLU A 23 19.33 -4.13 -38.53
N LEU A 24 19.07 -5.13 -37.67
CA LEU A 24 20.13 -5.99 -37.15
C LEU A 24 20.62 -6.92 -38.26
N VAL A 25 21.91 -7.20 -38.25
CA VAL A 25 22.48 -8.21 -39.13
C VAL A 25 22.09 -9.58 -38.57
N ALA A 26 21.41 -10.40 -39.37
CA ALA A 26 21.06 -11.77 -39.00
C ALA A 26 22.34 -12.57 -38.70
N ARG A 27 22.37 -13.23 -37.54
CA ARG A 27 23.47 -14.07 -37.06
C ARG A 27 22.89 -15.21 -36.25
N ASP A 28 23.60 -16.33 -36.26
CA ASP A 28 23.27 -17.46 -35.40
C ASP A 28 23.50 -17.10 -33.94
N LEU A 29 22.63 -17.61 -33.07
CA LEU A 29 22.74 -17.42 -31.63
C LEU A 29 23.86 -18.32 -31.10
N ALA A 30 24.73 -17.77 -30.25
CA ALA A 30 25.76 -18.55 -29.60
C ALA A 30 25.20 -19.57 -28.59
N ASN A 31 26.01 -20.58 -28.26
CA ASN A 31 25.77 -21.50 -27.16
C ASN A 31 27.01 -21.51 -26.25
N PRO A 32 26.94 -21.02 -25.00
CA PRO A 32 25.75 -20.50 -24.32
C PRO A 32 25.29 -19.14 -24.84
N LEU A 33 23.98 -18.92 -24.86
CA LEU A 33 23.35 -17.65 -25.26
C LEU A 33 23.67 -16.55 -24.24
N HIS A 34 24.14 -15.38 -24.68
CA HIS A 34 24.31 -14.23 -23.80
C HIS A 34 23.13 -13.26 -23.93
N ILE A 35 22.31 -13.18 -22.89
CA ILE A 35 21.18 -12.24 -22.78
C ILE A 35 21.56 -11.05 -21.92
N VAL A 36 21.33 -9.83 -22.41
CA VAL A 36 21.45 -8.59 -21.63
C VAL A 36 20.07 -8.00 -21.36
N LEU A 37 19.80 -7.72 -20.08
CA LEU A 37 18.55 -7.13 -19.62
C LEU A 37 18.83 -5.80 -18.88
N PRO A 38 18.63 -4.65 -19.54
CA PRO A 38 18.76 -3.35 -18.89
C PRO A 38 17.62 -3.05 -17.90
N ARG A 39 17.98 -2.61 -16.68
CA ARG A 39 17.07 -2.12 -15.61
C ARG A 39 17.46 -0.73 -15.13
N TRP A 40 17.52 0.22 -16.07
CA TRP A 40 17.81 1.63 -15.78
C TRP A 40 16.72 2.31 -14.94
N ASP A 41 15.53 1.72 -14.92
CA ASP A 41 14.34 2.21 -14.21
C ASP A 41 14.48 2.11 -12.69
N ALA A 42 15.39 1.27 -12.19
CA ALA A 42 15.65 1.04 -10.77
C ALA A 42 14.39 0.67 -9.96
N LYS A 43 13.37 0.06 -10.59
CA LYS A 43 12.12 -0.27 -9.90
C LYS A 43 12.14 -1.70 -9.38
N LEU A 44 12.01 -1.80 -8.06
CA LEU A 44 11.87 -3.07 -7.35
C LEU A 44 10.67 -3.89 -7.85
N GLY A 45 9.50 -3.28 -8.05
CA GLY A 45 8.29 -4.00 -8.49
C GLY A 45 8.48 -4.70 -9.84
N ASP A 46 8.92 -3.94 -10.85
CA ASP A 46 9.27 -4.47 -12.17
C ASP A 46 10.35 -5.57 -12.07
N ALA A 47 11.28 -5.51 -11.10
CA ALA A 47 12.31 -6.54 -10.88
C ALA A 47 11.75 -7.84 -10.28
N ILE A 48 10.82 -7.73 -9.33
CA ILE A 48 10.10 -8.88 -8.75
C ILE A 48 9.25 -9.57 -9.82
N VAL A 49 8.51 -8.82 -10.63
CA VAL A 49 7.64 -9.40 -11.68
C VAL A 49 8.45 -10.12 -12.75
N SER A 50 9.63 -9.60 -13.12
CA SER A 50 10.50 -10.24 -14.10
C SER A 50 11.44 -11.30 -13.52
N SER A 51 11.44 -11.53 -12.21
CA SER A 51 12.44 -12.36 -11.52
C SER A 51 12.50 -13.81 -12.00
N PHE A 52 11.37 -14.39 -12.40
CA PHE A 52 11.31 -15.75 -12.93
C PHE A 52 12.11 -15.90 -14.24
N PHE A 53 12.24 -14.82 -15.03
CA PHE A 53 12.91 -14.83 -16.32
C PHE A 53 14.34 -15.36 -16.23
N PHE A 54 15.06 -15.01 -15.16
CA PHE A 54 16.47 -15.40 -15.00
C PHE A 54 16.63 -16.91 -14.81
N ARG A 55 15.80 -17.51 -13.94
CA ARG A 55 15.76 -18.96 -13.74
C ARG A 55 15.38 -19.70 -15.02
N GLU A 56 14.38 -19.21 -15.74
CA GLU A 56 13.90 -19.88 -16.95
C GLU A 56 14.87 -19.70 -18.13
N ALA A 57 15.54 -18.55 -18.27
CA ALA A 57 16.59 -18.34 -19.26
C ALA A 57 17.78 -19.27 -19.03
N ARG A 58 18.18 -19.51 -17.78
CA ARG A 58 19.24 -20.48 -17.46
C ARG A 58 18.91 -21.90 -17.92
N LYS A 59 17.64 -22.32 -17.88
CA LYS A 59 17.21 -23.64 -18.38
C LYS A 59 17.45 -23.79 -19.89
N LEU A 60 17.53 -22.69 -20.63
CA LEU A 60 17.90 -22.66 -22.06
C LEU A 60 19.42 -22.70 -22.28
N GLY A 61 20.22 -22.83 -21.23
CA GLY A 61 21.68 -22.69 -21.31
C GLY A 61 22.13 -21.24 -21.49
N ALA A 62 21.25 -20.25 -21.26
CA ALA A 62 21.60 -18.85 -21.39
C ALA A 62 22.36 -18.33 -20.15
N ARG A 63 23.33 -17.45 -20.39
CA ARG A 63 23.94 -16.57 -19.41
C ARG A 63 23.24 -15.22 -19.45
N VAL A 64 22.74 -14.75 -18.33
CA VAL A 64 22.07 -13.46 -18.23
C VAL A 64 22.94 -12.42 -17.52
N THR A 65 23.10 -11.26 -18.16
CA THR A 65 23.68 -10.07 -17.56
C THR A 65 22.60 -9.00 -17.33
N VAL A 66 22.48 -8.51 -16.10
CA VAL A 66 21.59 -7.38 -15.74
C VAL A 66 22.39 -6.11 -15.53
N LEU A 67 21.91 -5.01 -16.09
CA LEU A 67 22.44 -3.66 -15.85
C LEU A 67 21.48 -2.94 -14.91
N THR A 68 21.90 -2.64 -13.67
CA THR A 68 20.99 -2.05 -12.65
C THR A 68 21.75 -1.13 -11.70
N VAL A 69 21.02 -0.31 -10.94
CA VAL A 69 21.61 0.53 -9.90
C VAL A 69 22.23 -0.28 -8.75
N PRO A 70 23.25 0.25 -8.04
CA PRO A 70 23.95 -0.44 -6.96
C PRO A 70 23.01 -1.06 -5.91
N GLU A 71 21.92 -0.38 -5.57
CA GLU A 71 20.96 -0.77 -4.53
C GLU A 71 20.19 -2.06 -4.86
N LEU A 72 20.14 -2.44 -6.15
CA LEU A 72 19.46 -3.66 -6.59
C LEU A 72 20.44 -4.77 -7.00
N VAL A 73 21.75 -4.58 -6.84
CA VAL A 73 22.76 -5.58 -7.23
C VAL A 73 22.57 -6.87 -6.45
N ASP A 74 22.46 -6.78 -5.13
CA ASP A 74 22.32 -7.95 -4.26
C ASP A 74 21.00 -8.68 -4.51
N LEU A 75 19.92 -7.95 -4.77
CA LEU A 75 18.64 -8.56 -5.16
C LEU A 75 18.80 -9.41 -6.44
N HIS A 76 19.41 -8.87 -7.49
CA HIS A 76 19.58 -9.61 -8.73
C HIS A 76 20.56 -10.78 -8.57
N ARG A 77 21.68 -10.57 -7.86
CA ARG A 77 22.73 -11.58 -7.73
C ARG A 77 22.35 -12.68 -6.73
N LEU A 78 21.96 -12.31 -5.52
CA LEU A 78 21.76 -13.24 -4.40
C LEU A 78 20.36 -13.84 -4.36
N ASP A 79 19.33 -13.04 -4.65
CA ASP A 79 17.93 -13.51 -4.58
C ASP A 79 17.46 -14.10 -5.90
N PHE A 80 17.67 -13.41 -7.02
CA PHE A 80 17.23 -13.89 -8.34
C PHE A 80 18.22 -14.82 -9.04
N GLY A 81 19.44 -14.91 -8.51
CA GLY A 81 20.49 -15.77 -9.04
C GLY A 81 20.95 -15.36 -10.44
N VAL A 82 21.03 -14.06 -10.76
CA VAL A 82 21.53 -13.59 -12.05
C VAL A 82 23.04 -13.85 -12.18
N ASP A 83 23.48 -14.36 -13.35
CA ASP A 83 24.87 -14.80 -13.56
C ASP A 83 25.88 -13.65 -13.51
N ARG A 84 25.52 -12.48 -14.04
CA ARG A 84 26.33 -11.27 -13.94
C ARG A 84 25.45 -10.05 -13.71
N VAL A 85 25.84 -9.21 -12.76
CA VAL A 85 25.19 -7.93 -12.51
C VAL A 85 26.23 -6.83 -12.61
N ILE A 86 26.00 -5.86 -13.50
CA ILE A 86 26.87 -4.69 -13.70
C ILE A 86 26.15 -3.48 -13.09
N PRO A 87 26.72 -2.85 -12.04
CA PRO A 87 26.15 -1.66 -11.43
C PRO A 87 26.28 -0.45 -12.37
N VAL A 88 25.21 0.32 -12.50
CA VAL A 88 25.17 1.54 -13.33
C VAL A 88 24.48 2.67 -12.56
N ASN A 89 25.01 3.89 -12.65
CA ASN A 89 24.49 5.05 -11.89
C ASN A 89 23.27 5.70 -12.58
N GLY A 90 22.37 4.89 -13.15
CA GLY A 90 21.20 5.32 -13.91
C GLY A 90 21.32 5.07 -15.41
N ALA A 91 20.57 5.85 -16.20
CA ALA A 91 20.54 5.72 -17.66
C ALA A 91 21.95 5.92 -18.27
N PRO A 92 22.27 5.22 -19.37
CA PRO A 92 23.61 5.29 -19.96
C PRO A 92 23.95 6.71 -20.42
N THR A 93 25.22 7.09 -20.29
CA THR A 93 25.79 8.34 -20.80
C THR A 93 26.71 8.04 -21.98
N LEU A 94 26.93 9.02 -22.87
CA LEU A 94 27.81 8.85 -24.04
C LEU A 94 29.21 8.35 -23.66
N ALA A 95 29.82 8.94 -22.62
CA ALA A 95 31.13 8.53 -22.13
C ALA A 95 31.14 7.11 -21.52
N GLY A 96 30.02 6.69 -20.91
CA GLY A 96 29.88 5.38 -20.30
C GLY A 96 29.63 4.23 -21.28
N LEU A 97 29.14 4.52 -22.49
CA LEU A 97 28.76 3.48 -23.46
C LEU A 97 29.96 2.61 -23.89
N GLY A 98 31.08 3.22 -24.26
CA GLY A 98 32.25 2.50 -24.78
C GLY A 98 32.81 1.48 -23.77
N PRO A 99 33.12 1.89 -22.53
CA PRO A 99 33.51 0.98 -21.46
C PRO A 99 32.49 -0.13 -21.22
N LEU A 100 31.19 0.20 -21.16
CA LEU A 100 30.14 -0.76 -20.89
C LEU A 100 29.98 -1.81 -22.01
N VAL A 101 30.06 -1.40 -23.27
CA VAL A 101 30.04 -2.33 -24.42
C VAL A 101 31.24 -3.26 -24.39
N ARG A 102 32.44 -2.74 -24.07
CA ARG A 102 33.65 -3.58 -23.93
C ARG A 102 33.51 -4.57 -22.77
N GLU A 103 32.95 -4.13 -21.66
CA GLU A 103 32.74 -4.96 -20.48
C GLU A 103 31.73 -6.10 -20.75
N LEU A 104 30.68 -5.82 -21.51
CA LEU A 104 29.66 -6.80 -21.91
C LEU A 104 30.17 -7.82 -22.94
N GLY A 105 31.05 -7.40 -23.85
CA GLY A 105 31.54 -8.25 -24.94
C GLY A 105 30.45 -8.57 -25.97
N SER A 106 30.49 -9.77 -26.54
CA SER A 106 29.47 -10.23 -27.50
C SER A 106 28.16 -10.51 -26.79
N VAL A 107 27.06 -9.97 -27.31
CA VAL A 107 25.71 -10.16 -26.79
C VAL A 107 24.84 -10.72 -27.90
N ASP A 108 24.12 -11.79 -27.64
CA ASP A 108 23.21 -12.39 -28.61
C ASP A 108 21.84 -11.72 -28.56
N VAL A 109 21.32 -11.50 -27.35
CA VAL A 109 19.95 -11.03 -27.14
C VAL A 109 19.91 -9.85 -26.20
N PHE A 110 19.20 -8.80 -26.60
CA PHE A 110 18.92 -7.63 -25.77
C PHE A 110 17.42 -7.55 -25.48
N VAL A 111 17.02 -7.49 -24.20
CA VAL A 111 15.60 -7.54 -23.79
C VAL A 111 15.21 -6.26 -23.05
N HIS A 112 14.45 -5.37 -23.70
CA HIS A 112 14.01 -4.08 -23.14
C HIS A 112 12.48 -3.95 -23.16
N LEU A 113 11.84 -4.34 -22.06
CA LEU A 113 10.37 -4.39 -21.95
C LEU A 113 9.78 -3.27 -21.06
N VAL A 114 10.54 -2.20 -20.81
CA VAL A 114 10.13 -1.10 -19.91
C VAL A 114 10.03 0.20 -20.69
N GLY A 115 8.82 0.55 -21.12
CA GLY A 115 8.57 1.78 -21.85
C GLY A 115 9.18 1.77 -23.27
N ARG A 116 9.60 2.95 -23.75
CA ARG A 116 10.21 3.12 -25.08
C ARG A 116 11.73 3.23 -24.95
N ILE A 117 12.47 2.72 -25.94
CA ILE A 117 13.93 2.79 -26.01
C ILE A 117 14.35 4.24 -26.21
N GLN A 118 15.00 4.85 -25.23
CA GLN A 118 15.46 6.23 -25.24
C GLN A 118 16.60 6.45 -26.26
N PRO A 119 16.86 7.70 -26.68
CA PRO A 119 17.80 7.99 -27.78
C PRO A 119 19.22 7.44 -27.54
N ILE A 120 19.72 7.52 -26.30
CA ILE A 120 21.04 6.99 -25.93
C ILE A 120 21.07 5.45 -25.91
N GLU A 121 19.94 4.81 -25.62
CA GLU A 121 19.81 3.34 -25.65
C GLU A 121 19.82 2.82 -27.10
N MET A 122 19.30 3.59 -28.05
CA MET A 122 19.43 3.25 -29.49
C MET A 122 20.90 3.20 -29.91
N LEU A 123 21.70 4.18 -29.50
CA LEU A 123 23.13 4.20 -29.76
C LEU A 123 23.83 3.03 -29.07
N PHE A 124 23.45 2.72 -27.83
CA PHE A 124 23.98 1.58 -27.10
C PHE A 124 23.73 0.26 -27.84
N ILE A 125 22.50 0.02 -28.30
CA ILE A 125 22.16 -1.17 -29.12
C ILE A 125 23.00 -1.20 -30.41
N ARG A 126 23.16 -0.06 -31.08
CA ARG A 126 23.94 0.05 -32.32
C ARG A 126 25.43 -0.28 -32.14
N LEU A 127 25.99 0.03 -30.97
CA LEU A 127 27.37 -0.29 -30.59
C LEU A 127 27.50 -1.75 -30.15
N LEU A 128 26.52 -2.26 -29.39
CA LEU A 128 26.48 -3.62 -28.88
C LEU A 128 26.29 -4.67 -29.98
N LYS A 129 25.54 -4.32 -31.04
CA LYS A 129 25.25 -5.17 -32.21
C LYS A 129 24.71 -6.57 -31.84
N PRO A 130 23.63 -6.66 -31.03
CA PRO A 130 23.04 -7.95 -30.70
C PRO A 130 22.44 -8.63 -31.93
N ALA A 131 22.32 -9.95 -31.89
CA ALA A 131 21.62 -10.71 -32.93
C ALA A 131 20.09 -10.51 -32.88
N ARG A 132 19.54 -10.32 -31.68
CA ARG A 132 18.11 -10.03 -31.47
C ARG A 132 17.87 -8.93 -30.43
N VAL A 133 16.84 -8.13 -30.67
CA VAL A 133 16.36 -7.12 -29.71
C VAL A 133 14.86 -7.32 -29.52
N TYR A 134 14.45 -7.63 -28.29
CA TYR A 134 13.03 -7.66 -27.90
C TYR A 134 12.65 -6.35 -27.23
N SER A 135 11.61 -5.69 -27.74
CA SER A 135 11.13 -4.46 -27.13
C SER A 135 9.66 -4.18 -27.41
N LEU A 136 9.07 -3.28 -26.62
CA LEU A 136 7.74 -2.71 -26.84
C LEU A 136 7.73 -1.57 -27.87
N ASP A 137 8.90 -1.20 -28.39
CA ASP A 137 9.10 -0.07 -29.29
C ASP A 137 9.07 -0.49 -30.77
N ASP A 138 7.89 -0.87 -31.24
CA ASP A 138 7.68 -1.46 -32.57
C ASP A 138 8.07 -0.53 -33.73
N ALA A 139 8.24 0.76 -33.47
CA ALA A 139 8.63 1.75 -34.46
C ALA A 139 10.11 1.69 -34.89
N LEU A 140 10.97 0.98 -34.15
CA LEU A 140 12.41 0.93 -34.42
C LEU A 140 12.79 -0.25 -35.33
N HIS A 141 13.69 -0.01 -36.28
CA HIS A 141 14.21 -1.03 -37.20
C HIS A 141 15.14 -2.04 -36.49
N CYS A 142 15.88 -1.59 -35.48
CA CYS A 142 16.75 -2.48 -34.70
C CYS A 142 15.98 -3.45 -33.79
N VAL A 143 14.67 -3.25 -33.58
CA VAL A 143 13.83 -4.15 -32.78
C VAL A 143 13.32 -5.27 -33.68
N SER A 144 14.00 -6.43 -33.61
CA SER A 144 13.63 -7.63 -34.35
C SER A 144 12.47 -8.40 -33.69
N GLY A 145 12.41 -8.41 -32.36
CA GLY A 145 11.29 -8.94 -31.57
C GLY A 145 10.33 -7.83 -31.15
N LYS A 146 9.42 -7.45 -32.05
CA LYS A 146 8.40 -6.41 -31.82
C LYS A 146 7.27 -6.95 -30.94
N LEU A 147 7.19 -6.44 -29.71
CA LEU A 147 6.22 -6.89 -28.71
C LEU A 147 5.20 -5.81 -28.34
N GLY A 148 5.29 -4.58 -28.84
CA GLY A 148 4.41 -3.48 -28.46
C GLY A 148 2.93 -3.78 -28.69
N ASP A 149 2.53 -3.84 -29.96
CA ASP A 149 1.14 -4.09 -30.35
C ASP A 149 0.74 -5.54 -30.07
N ALA A 150 1.65 -6.48 -30.35
CA ALA A 150 1.41 -7.92 -30.16
C ALA A 150 1.14 -8.32 -28.70
N THR A 151 1.58 -7.51 -27.73
CA THR A 151 1.39 -7.78 -26.29
C THR A 151 0.70 -6.63 -25.56
N ALA A 152 0.00 -5.75 -26.29
CA ALA A 152 -0.64 -4.55 -25.73
C ALA A 152 -1.62 -4.87 -24.60
N GLN A 153 -2.34 -5.99 -24.69
CA GLN A 153 -3.31 -6.46 -23.69
C GLN A 153 -2.73 -7.46 -22.68
N LEU A 154 -1.46 -7.81 -22.80
CA LEU A 154 -0.81 -8.79 -21.93
C LEU A 154 -0.15 -8.09 -20.73
N ASN A 155 -0.16 -8.79 -19.59
CA ASN A 155 0.60 -8.36 -18.42
C ASN A 155 2.12 -8.54 -18.64
N VAL A 156 2.92 -7.98 -17.74
CA VAL A 156 4.38 -8.01 -17.87
C VAL A 156 4.96 -9.44 -17.80
N VAL A 157 4.35 -10.34 -17.03
CA VAL A 157 4.75 -11.75 -16.94
C VAL A 157 4.62 -12.43 -18.31
N GLU A 158 3.51 -12.21 -19.00
CA GLU A 158 3.27 -12.77 -20.34
C GLU A 158 4.24 -12.19 -21.38
N ARG A 159 4.63 -10.93 -21.26
CA ARG A 159 5.65 -10.32 -22.14
C ARG A 159 7.00 -11.00 -22.01
N TYR A 160 7.47 -11.24 -20.79
CA TYR A 160 8.70 -12.00 -20.56
C TYR A 160 8.57 -13.46 -20.97
N THR A 161 7.40 -14.07 -20.77
CA THR A 161 7.11 -15.43 -21.24
C THR A 161 7.26 -15.50 -22.76
N ARG A 162 6.74 -14.52 -23.51
CA ARG A 162 6.84 -14.51 -24.97
C ARG A 162 8.29 -14.49 -25.45
N VAL A 163 9.16 -13.72 -24.79
CA VAL A 163 10.60 -13.72 -25.08
C VAL A 163 11.20 -15.11 -24.88
N LEU A 164 10.92 -15.76 -23.75
CA LEU A 164 11.44 -17.11 -23.46
C LEU A 164 10.95 -18.16 -24.47
N LEU A 165 9.67 -18.12 -24.86
CA LEU A 165 9.12 -19.02 -25.88
C LEU A 165 9.80 -18.82 -27.23
N ASP A 166 10.05 -17.57 -27.64
CA ASP A 166 10.74 -17.26 -28.90
C ASP A 166 12.22 -17.67 -28.90
N LEU A 167 12.81 -17.80 -27.71
CA LEU A 167 14.15 -18.34 -27.49
C LEU A 167 14.16 -19.87 -27.33
N GLY A 168 13.02 -20.55 -27.45
CA GLY A 168 12.92 -22.01 -27.45
C GLY A 168 12.50 -22.66 -26.14
N ALA A 169 12.04 -21.90 -25.14
CA ALA A 169 11.44 -22.48 -23.94
C ALA A 169 10.11 -23.16 -24.28
N THR A 170 9.85 -24.31 -23.66
CA THR A 170 8.59 -25.07 -23.83
C THR A 170 7.74 -25.09 -22.56
N LEU A 171 8.39 -25.10 -21.39
CA LEU A 171 7.75 -25.08 -20.08
C LEU A 171 8.37 -23.95 -19.24
N ILE A 172 7.54 -22.98 -18.88
CA ILE A 172 7.97 -21.76 -18.18
C ILE A 172 7.26 -21.72 -16.82
N ASN A 173 8.02 -21.83 -15.74
CA ASN A 173 7.49 -21.49 -14.42
C ASN A 173 7.49 -19.96 -14.27
N ARG A 174 6.31 -19.38 -14.09
CA ARG A 174 6.07 -17.93 -13.98
C ARG A 174 6.05 -17.41 -12.55
N ASP A 175 6.24 -18.27 -11.55
CA ASP A 175 6.25 -17.89 -10.14
C ASP A 175 7.40 -16.92 -9.87
N TYR A 176 7.06 -15.78 -9.26
CA TYR A 176 8.01 -14.73 -8.91
C TYR A 176 8.93 -15.25 -7.81
N ILE A 177 10.16 -14.76 -7.82
CA ILE A 177 11.10 -14.93 -6.73
C ILE A 177 10.94 -13.71 -5.83
N VAL A 178 10.52 -13.93 -4.58
CA VAL A 178 10.40 -12.88 -3.58
C VAL A 178 11.55 -13.05 -2.58
N PRO A 179 12.35 -12.00 -2.33
CA PRO A 179 13.44 -12.07 -1.37
C PRO A 179 12.86 -12.29 0.03
N LEU A 180 13.35 -13.33 0.70
CA LEU A 180 12.98 -13.66 2.07
C LEU A 180 14.21 -13.52 2.99
N PRO A 181 14.00 -13.22 4.28
CA PRO A 181 15.09 -13.31 5.23
C PRO A 181 15.53 -14.77 5.27
N LEU A 182 16.84 -15.01 5.40
CA LEU A 182 17.33 -16.37 5.64
C LEU A 182 16.61 -16.90 6.89
N PRO A 183 16.16 -18.17 6.91
CA PRO A 183 15.59 -18.75 8.11
C PRO A 183 16.66 -18.72 9.20
N LEU A 184 16.55 -17.77 10.11
CA LEU A 184 17.23 -17.83 11.40
C LEU A 184 16.56 -18.96 12.18
N PRO A 185 17.29 -19.94 12.72
CA PRO A 185 16.73 -20.95 13.64
C PRO A 185 16.17 -20.36 14.96
N LEU A 186 16.02 -19.04 15.10
CA LEU A 186 15.89 -18.35 16.38
C LEU A 186 15.07 -17.04 16.32
N LEU A 187 13.99 -16.97 15.53
CA LEU A 187 12.93 -15.96 15.73
C LEU A 187 11.61 -16.57 16.23
N GLU A 188 11.59 -17.87 16.50
CA GLU A 188 10.52 -18.53 17.27
C GLU A 188 10.67 -18.34 18.80
N ARG A 189 11.76 -17.72 19.27
CA ARG A 189 12.13 -17.64 20.70
C ARG A 189 12.33 -16.23 21.27
N GLN A 190 11.84 -15.19 20.60
CA GLN A 190 11.56 -13.92 21.25
C GLN A 190 10.06 -13.89 21.55
N GLY A 191 9.72 -14.59 22.63
CA GLY A 191 8.37 -14.70 23.14
C GLY A 191 7.78 -13.33 23.45
N GLY A 192 6.61 -13.07 22.86
CA GLY A 192 5.71 -11.98 23.21
C GLY A 192 5.86 -10.72 22.35
N SER A 193 5.14 -10.66 21.21
CA SER A 193 4.61 -9.41 20.64
C SER A 193 3.89 -9.68 19.31
N ASN A 194 2.55 -9.63 19.33
CA ASN A 194 1.67 -9.19 18.23
C ASN A 194 2.08 -9.55 16.79
N ILE A 195 1.72 -10.76 16.33
CA ILE A 195 1.71 -11.07 14.89
C ILE A 195 0.90 -9.97 14.19
N THR A 196 1.50 -9.28 13.23
CA THR A 196 0.77 -8.34 12.38
C THR A 196 -0.22 -9.14 11.54
N HIS A 197 -1.50 -8.94 11.78
CA HIS A 197 -2.57 -9.63 11.10
C HIS A 197 -2.87 -8.95 9.75
N ILE A 198 -2.96 -7.62 9.76
CA ILE A 198 -3.20 -6.80 8.58
C ILE A 198 -1.96 -5.93 8.34
N LEU A 199 -1.32 -6.09 7.20
CA LEU A 199 -0.16 -5.29 6.81
C LEU A 199 -0.58 -4.27 5.76
N ILE A 200 -0.42 -2.97 6.04
CA ILE A 200 -0.82 -1.91 5.10
C ILE A 200 0.39 -1.11 4.61
N ASN A 201 0.49 -0.94 3.29
CA ASN A 201 1.41 0.00 2.66
C ASN A 201 0.63 1.12 1.95
N PRO A 202 0.49 2.31 2.58
CA PRO A 202 -0.17 3.45 1.95
C PRO A 202 0.76 4.25 1.03
N TYR A 203 2.05 3.94 0.99
CA TYR A 203 3.07 4.75 0.32
C TYR A 203 3.56 4.13 -0.99
N ALA A 204 3.76 4.98 -1.99
CA ALA A 204 4.46 4.68 -3.23
C ALA A 204 5.70 5.56 -3.39
N SER A 205 6.56 5.24 -4.36
CA SER A 205 7.76 6.04 -4.67
C SER A 205 7.45 7.45 -5.19
N ARG A 206 6.19 7.70 -5.58
CA ARG A 206 5.71 9.01 -6.01
C ARG A 206 4.52 9.43 -5.14
N PRO A 207 4.49 10.69 -4.66
CA PRO A 207 3.39 11.18 -3.81
C PRO A 207 2.01 11.04 -4.46
N ASP A 208 1.89 11.23 -5.78
CA ASP A 208 0.61 11.10 -6.49
C ASP A 208 0.14 9.65 -6.66
N LYS A 209 0.96 8.67 -6.27
CA LYS A 209 0.62 7.25 -6.23
C LYS A 209 0.46 6.71 -4.80
N SER A 210 0.71 7.54 -3.79
CA SER A 210 0.46 7.21 -2.38
C SER A 210 -0.97 7.60 -2.01
N LEU A 211 -1.52 6.98 -0.97
CA LEU A 211 -2.67 7.56 -0.28
C LEU A 211 -2.24 8.90 0.34
N GLY A 212 -3.10 9.91 0.27
CA GLY A 212 -2.91 11.13 1.04
C GLY A 212 -3.12 10.86 2.52
N PHE A 213 -2.47 11.65 3.38
CA PHE A 213 -2.49 11.46 4.84
C PHE A 213 -3.91 11.28 5.40
N ALA A 214 -4.86 12.16 5.03
CA ALA A 214 -6.24 12.08 5.50
C ALA A 214 -6.94 10.77 5.10
N LYS A 215 -6.68 10.28 3.87
CA LYS A 215 -7.27 9.02 3.40
C LYS A 215 -6.63 7.81 4.07
N ALA A 216 -5.31 7.82 4.24
CA ALA A 216 -4.59 6.78 4.98
C ALA A 216 -5.07 6.72 6.44
N LEU A 217 -5.26 7.89 7.08
CA LEU A 217 -5.78 8.01 8.43
C LEU A 217 -7.18 7.41 8.56
N SER A 218 -8.10 7.80 7.67
CA SER A 218 -9.47 7.26 7.64
C SER A 218 -9.46 5.74 7.47
N LEU A 219 -8.76 5.25 6.44
CA LEU A 219 -8.74 3.83 6.11
C LEU A 219 -8.14 2.98 7.24
N VAL A 220 -6.97 3.37 7.78
CA VAL A 220 -6.32 2.57 8.82
C VAL A 220 -7.11 2.59 10.13
N ARG A 221 -7.74 3.72 10.48
CA ARG A 221 -8.68 3.76 11.62
C ARG A 221 -9.85 2.83 11.41
N ALA A 222 -10.46 2.86 10.23
CA ALA A 222 -11.60 2.00 9.92
C ALA A 222 -11.24 0.50 9.94
N LEU A 223 -10.05 0.12 9.43
CA LEU A 223 -9.54 -1.24 9.56
C LEU A 223 -9.30 -1.62 11.04
N ALA A 224 -8.70 -0.73 11.83
CA ALA A 224 -8.41 -0.98 13.24
C ALA A 224 -9.67 -1.14 14.09
N ASP A 225 -10.71 -0.38 13.77
CA ASP A 225 -12.01 -0.41 14.44
C ASP A 225 -12.85 -1.62 14.00
N ALA A 226 -12.73 -2.06 12.73
CA ALA A 226 -13.39 -3.28 12.24
C ALA A 226 -12.82 -4.57 12.84
N TRP A 227 -11.52 -4.58 13.17
CA TRP A 227 -10.85 -5.73 13.81
C TRP A 227 -9.98 -5.32 15.00
N PRO A 228 -10.58 -4.96 16.16
CA PRO A 228 -9.84 -4.53 17.35
C PRO A 228 -8.85 -5.57 17.90
N GLN A 229 -9.14 -6.85 17.68
CA GLN A 229 -8.30 -7.99 18.06
C GLN A 229 -7.10 -8.21 17.12
N HIS A 230 -7.11 -7.61 15.92
CA HIS A 230 -6.06 -7.77 14.92
C HIS A 230 -5.05 -6.64 15.03
N HIS A 231 -3.77 -7.00 14.97
CA HIS A 231 -2.69 -6.02 14.88
C HIS A 231 -2.50 -5.55 13.44
N ILE A 232 -2.43 -4.23 13.27
CA ILE A 232 -2.23 -3.58 11.99
C ILE A 232 -0.84 -2.96 11.95
N GLY A 233 -0.04 -3.41 10.98
CA GLY A 233 1.31 -2.89 10.74
C GLY A 233 1.33 -1.94 9.56
N ILE A 234 1.80 -0.71 9.75
CA ILE A 234 2.00 0.26 8.67
C ILE A 234 3.43 0.09 8.14
N LEU A 235 3.54 -0.34 6.87
CA LEU A 235 4.80 -0.37 6.15
C LEU A 235 5.24 1.05 5.78
N CYS A 236 6.54 1.29 5.91
CA CYS A 236 7.16 2.53 5.46
C CYS A 236 8.59 2.27 4.98
N SER A 237 9.03 3.05 3.99
CA SER A 237 10.46 3.21 3.68
C SER A 237 11.12 4.24 4.61
N PRO A 238 12.47 4.32 4.65
CA PRO A 238 13.16 5.40 5.35
C PRO A 238 12.66 6.81 4.99
N ALA A 239 12.30 7.04 3.73
CA ALA A 239 11.82 8.34 3.26
C ALA A 239 10.40 8.69 3.76
N SER A 240 9.56 7.70 4.03
CA SER A 240 8.17 7.87 4.49
C SER A 240 8.01 7.66 6.00
N ARG A 241 9.08 7.34 6.72
CA ARG A 241 9.03 6.92 8.14
C ARG A 241 8.44 7.99 9.06
N ALA A 242 8.83 9.25 8.88
CA ALA A 242 8.32 10.34 9.69
C ALA A 242 6.81 10.53 9.52
N GLU A 243 6.31 10.48 8.28
CA GLU A 243 4.88 10.56 7.99
C GLU A 243 4.12 9.34 8.54
N ALA A 244 4.71 8.14 8.48
CA ALA A 244 4.11 6.93 9.02
C ALA A 244 3.96 6.97 10.55
N LEU A 245 4.98 7.46 11.26
CA LEU A 245 4.92 7.66 12.70
C LEU A 245 3.88 8.73 13.09
N GLN A 246 3.80 9.82 12.32
CA GLN A 246 2.74 10.82 12.50
C GLN A 246 1.35 10.22 12.24
N LEU A 247 1.23 9.36 11.23
CA LEU A 247 0.00 8.67 10.90
C LEU A 247 -0.43 7.74 12.03
N GLU A 248 0.47 6.88 12.56
CA GLU A 248 0.21 6.05 13.74
C GLU A 248 -0.27 6.88 14.93
N HIS A 249 0.41 7.99 15.21
CA HIS A 249 0.04 8.87 16.31
C HIS A 249 -1.38 9.45 16.12
N ALA A 250 -1.70 9.93 14.91
CA ALA A 250 -3.02 10.47 14.58
C ALA A 250 -4.14 9.41 14.55
N ILE A 251 -3.79 8.16 14.24
CA ILE A 251 -4.73 7.02 14.29
C ILE A 251 -5.16 6.76 15.73
N ALA A 252 -4.22 6.86 16.68
CA ALA A 252 -4.47 6.73 18.12
C ALA A 252 -5.21 5.42 18.52
N ARG A 253 -4.85 4.30 17.87
CA ARG A 253 -5.37 2.96 18.19
C ARG A 253 -4.27 2.05 18.71
N CYS A 254 -4.52 1.34 19.81
CA CYS A 254 -3.52 0.50 20.47
C CYS A 254 -3.09 -0.72 19.64
N ASN A 255 -3.91 -1.17 18.70
CA ASN A 255 -3.64 -2.28 17.79
C ASN A 255 -2.92 -1.86 16.49
N VAL A 256 -2.57 -0.58 16.32
CA VAL A 256 -1.88 -0.07 15.12
C VAL A 256 -0.44 0.31 15.46
N ARG A 257 0.51 -0.10 14.64
CA ARG A 257 1.95 0.22 14.78
C ARG A 257 2.64 0.47 13.45
N THR A 258 3.55 1.43 13.41
CA THR A 258 4.48 1.63 12.30
C THR A 258 5.63 0.64 12.39
N LEU A 259 5.93 -0.06 11.29
CA LEU A 259 7.00 -1.06 11.23
C LEU A 259 8.30 -0.42 10.75
N VAL A 260 9.01 0.26 11.65
CA VAL A 260 10.22 1.06 11.32
C VAL A 260 11.48 0.24 11.05
N GLU A 261 11.49 -1.05 11.38
CA GLU A 261 12.66 -1.94 11.27
C GLU A 261 12.77 -2.65 9.89
N LEU A 262 11.85 -2.39 8.97
CA LEU A 262 11.73 -3.10 7.69
C LEU A 262 12.41 -2.35 6.53
N ASP A 263 13.73 -2.17 6.63
CA ASP A 263 14.48 -1.34 5.66
C ASP A 263 14.98 -2.11 4.42
N THR A 264 14.76 -3.43 4.35
CA THR A 264 15.21 -4.25 3.22
C THR A 264 14.06 -5.02 2.57
N PRO A 265 14.14 -5.32 1.24
CA PRO A 265 13.15 -6.16 0.58
C PRO A 265 12.96 -7.53 1.24
N ARG A 266 14.03 -8.12 1.81
CA ARG A 266 13.95 -9.37 2.58
C ARG A 266 13.10 -9.21 3.83
N ALA A 267 13.36 -8.19 4.64
CA ALA A 267 12.59 -7.94 5.87
C ALA A 267 11.10 -7.71 5.55
N VAL A 268 10.81 -6.93 4.51
CA VAL A 268 9.46 -6.70 4.01
C VAL A 268 8.81 -7.99 3.51
N GLY A 269 9.52 -8.82 2.75
CA GLY A 269 9.03 -10.13 2.30
C GLY A 269 8.65 -11.05 3.47
N GLY A 270 9.46 -11.06 4.53
CA GLY A 270 9.16 -11.79 5.76
C GLY A 270 7.93 -11.25 6.50
N ALA A 271 7.72 -9.93 6.50
CA ALA A 271 6.51 -9.33 7.09
C ALA A 271 5.25 -9.68 6.28
N ILE A 272 5.33 -9.63 4.94
CA ILE A 272 4.24 -10.05 4.05
C ILE A 272 3.88 -11.52 4.27
N GLN A 273 4.88 -12.40 4.38
CA GLN A 273 4.66 -13.84 4.58
C GLN A 273 3.92 -14.16 5.89
N ARG A 274 4.10 -13.34 6.93
CA ARG A 274 3.46 -13.54 8.24
C ARG A 274 2.10 -12.87 8.38
N ALA A 275 1.78 -11.89 7.51
CA ALA A 275 0.51 -11.20 7.54
C ALA A 275 -0.63 -12.13 7.10
N LYS A 276 -1.81 -12.02 7.71
CA LYS A 276 -3.02 -12.70 7.24
C LYS A 276 -3.55 -12.04 5.97
N VAL A 277 -3.51 -10.71 5.89
CA VAL A 277 -3.90 -9.93 4.71
C VAL A 277 -2.96 -8.74 4.52
N VAL A 278 -2.61 -8.45 3.28
CA VAL A 278 -1.85 -7.27 2.86
C VAL A 278 -2.76 -6.29 2.14
N VAL A 279 -2.70 -5.02 2.50
CA VAL A 279 -3.37 -3.91 1.81
C VAL A 279 -2.30 -3.00 1.24
N SER A 280 -2.28 -2.74 -0.07
CA SER A 280 -1.24 -1.86 -0.65
C SER A 280 -1.72 -1.09 -1.85
N VAL A 281 -1.22 0.14 -2.00
CA VAL A 281 -1.25 0.86 -3.28
C VAL A 281 -0.32 0.23 -4.33
N ASP A 282 -0.51 0.56 -5.62
CA ASP A 282 0.28 0.17 -6.81
C ASP A 282 1.80 0.34 -6.64
N THR A 283 2.46 -0.68 -6.08
CA THR A 283 3.88 -0.67 -5.68
C THR A 283 4.50 -2.07 -5.70
N ALA A 284 5.80 -2.17 -5.41
CA ALA A 284 6.49 -3.45 -5.27
C ALA A 284 5.85 -4.40 -4.25
N ILE A 285 5.20 -3.88 -3.21
CA ILE A 285 4.54 -4.68 -2.16
C ILE A 285 3.44 -5.57 -2.76
N VAL A 286 2.66 -5.05 -3.72
CA VAL A 286 1.64 -5.83 -4.44
C VAL A 286 2.28 -7.04 -5.11
N HIS A 287 3.37 -6.84 -5.84
CA HIS A 287 4.03 -7.92 -6.58
C HIS A 287 4.72 -8.92 -5.65
N MET A 288 5.29 -8.46 -4.53
CA MET A 288 5.84 -9.36 -3.51
C MET A 288 4.73 -10.21 -2.86
N ALA A 289 3.58 -9.63 -2.54
CA ALA A 289 2.43 -10.37 -2.01
C ALA A 289 1.90 -11.41 -3.02
N VAL A 290 1.78 -11.06 -4.30
CA VAL A 290 1.43 -12.01 -5.37
C VAL A 290 2.44 -13.16 -5.45
N GLY A 291 3.74 -12.86 -5.44
CA GLY A 291 4.79 -13.88 -5.51
C GLY A 291 4.79 -14.83 -4.31
N LEU A 292 4.44 -14.33 -3.13
CA LEU A 292 4.28 -15.12 -1.90
C LEU A 292 2.90 -15.79 -1.78
N LYS A 293 2.00 -15.57 -2.75
CA LYS A 293 0.60 -16.05 -2.73
C LYS A 293 -0.15 -15.58 -1.47
N ALA A 294 0.24 -14.44 -0.90
CA ALA A 294 -0.40 -13.85 0.26
C ALA A 294 -1.78 -13.29 -0.10
N SER A 295 -2.71 -13.29 0.86
CA SER A 295 -3.99 -12.59 0.71
C SER A 295 -3.76 -11.10 0.56
N LEU A 296 -4.29 -10.49 -0.50
CA LEU A 296 -3.94 -9.16 -0.95
C LEU A 296 -5.18 -8.36 -1.37
N VAL A 297 -5.33 -7.17 -0.83
CA VAL A 297 -6.19 -6.10 -1.35
C VAL A 297 -5.30 -5.02 -1.96
N ALA A 298 -5.31 -4.92 -3.28
CA ALA A 298 -4.47 -3.97 -4.00
C ALA A 298 -5.28 -2.76 -4.48
N ILE A 299 -4.80 -1.56 -4.17
CA ILE A 299 -5.46 -0.29 -4.51
C ILE A 299 -4.77 0.29 -5.75
N TYR A 300 -5.53 0.42 -6.83
CA TYR A 300 -5.06 0.94 -8.11
C TYR A 300 -5.88 2.15 -8.54
N PRO A 301 -5.32 3.11 -9.28
CA PRO A 301 -6.13 4.11 -9.94
C PRO A 301 -6.97 3.45 -11.04
N ALA A 302 -8.25 3.79 -11.11
CA ALA A 302 -9.11 3.42 -12.22
C ALA A 302 -8.50 3.95 -13.53
N SER A 303 -8.46 3.13 -14.55
CA SER A 303 -7.93 3.51 -15.87
C SER A 303 -8.83 2.97 -16.95
N ASN A 304 -9.04 3.78 -17.99
CA ASN A 304 -9.73 3.33 -19.21
C ASN A 304 -8.80 2.52 -20.13
N SER A 305 -7.50 2.50 -19.85
CA SER A 305 -6.51 1.70 -20.58
C SER A 305 -6.06 0.49 -19.78
N SER A 306 -5.71 -0.58 -20.51
CA SER A 306 -5.12 -1.79 -19.92
C SER A 306 -3.85 -1.44 -19.14
N ASN A 307 -3.79 -1.89 -17.88
CA ASN A 307 -2.63 -1.74 -17.03
C ASN A 307 -1.88 -3.08 -16.94
N PRO A 308 -0.72 -3.21 -17.60
CA PRO A 308 0.02 -4.48 -17.65
C PRO A 308 0.63 -4.89 -16.29
N TRP A 309 0.59 -3.99 -15.31
CA TRP A 309 1.10 -4.20 -13.94
C TRP A 309 0.01 -4.58 -12.95
N LEU A 310 -1.24 -4.80 -13.38
CA LEU A 310 -2.24 -5.36 -12.49
C LEU A 310 -1.80 -6.76 -12.02
N PRO A 311 -2.04 -7.11 -10.75
CA PRO A 311 -1.82 -8.47 -10.30
C PRO A 311 -2.73 -9.43 -11.08
N PRO A 312 -2.28 -10.67 -11.35
CA PRO A 312 -3.12 -11.66 -12.01
C PRO A 312 -4.36 -11.96 -11.16
N LEU A 313 -5.45 -12.38 -11.82
CA LEU A 313 -6.65 -12.81 -11.13
C LEU A 313 -6.34 -14.04 -10.26
N SER A 314 -6.75 -13.99 -9.00
CA SER A 314 -6.51 -15.04 -8.01
C SER A 314 -7.56 -14.96 -6.91
N HIS A 315 -7.91 -16.09 -6.29
CA HIS A 315 -8.78 -16.11 -5.12
C HIS A 315 -8.19 -15.35 -3.93
N HIS A 316 -6.86 -15.23 -3.85
CA HIS A 316 -6.15 -14.51 -2.80
C HIS A 316 -6.03 -13.01 -3.08
N THR A 317 -6.49 -12.52 -4.24
CA THR A 317 -6.31 -11.12 -4.62
C THR A 317 -7.65 -10.44 -4.87
N ARG A 318 -7.78 -9.22 -4.35
CA ARG A 318 -8.87 -8.29 -4.62
C ARG A 318 -8.28 -6.97 -5.08
N ILE A 319 -8.93 -6.32 -6.04
CA ILE A 319 -8.47 -5.04 -6.58
C ILE A 319 -9.54 -3.99 -6.28
N VAL A 320 -9.12 -2.91 -5.62
CA VAL A 320 -9.95 -1.73 -5.36
C VAL A 320 -9.49 -0.62 -6.28
N PHE A 321 -10.42 -0.05 -7.05
CA PHE A 321 -10.12 1.02 -7.98
C PHE A 321 -10.46 2.39 -7.37
N SER A 322 -9.45 3.24 -7.19
CA SER A 322 -9.63 4.64 -6.85
C SER A 322 -10.09 5.42 -8.10
N ARG A 323 -11.24 6.09 -8.01
CA ARG A 323 -11.82 6.83 -9.15
C ARG A 323 -10.91 7.99 -9.58
N GLN A 324 -10.87 8.27 -10.87
CA GLN A 324 -10.07 9.36 -11.44
C GLN A 324 -10.98 10.49 -11.94
N GLY A 325 -10.63 11.73 -11.63
CA GLY A 325 -11.29 12.89 -12.23
C GLY A 325 -10.93 13.02 -13.71
N GLN A 326 -11.92 12.97 -14.60
CA GLN A 326 -11.74 12.96 -16.06
C GLN A 326 -10.85 14.09 -16.60
N ARG A 327 -10.90 15.29 -16.00
CA ARG A 327 -10.15 16.48 -16.44
C ARG A 327 -8.73 16.60 -15.88
N GLN A 328 -8.47 16.12 -14.66
CA GLN A 328 -7.12 16.26 -14.06
C GLN A 328 -6.14 15.22 -14.59
N HIS A 329 -6.60 13.99 -14.82
CA HIS A 329 -5.73 12.90 -15.29
C HIS A 329 -5.21 13.14 -16.71
N THR A 330 -6.09 13.57 -17.61
CA THR A 330 -5.80 13.83 -19.04
C THR A 330 -4.79 14.96 -19.25
N HIS A 331 -4.81 16.00 -18.41
CA HIS A 331 -3.92 17.15 -18.56
C HIS A 331 -2.62 17.08 -17.76
N THR A 332 -2.64 16.48 -16.56
CA THR A 332 -1.48 16.54 -15.64
C THR A 332 -0.73 15.21 -15.52
N GLY A 333 -1.38 14.09 -15.87
CA GLY A 333 -0.84 12.74 -15.64
C GLY A 333 -0.72 12.36 -14.15
N LYS A 334 -1.23 13.20 -13.24
CA LYS A 334 -1.31 12.87 -11.81
C LYS A 334 -2.44 11.86 -11.58
N LYS A 335 -2.16 10.88 -10.73
CA LYS A 335 -3.15 9.90 -10.27
C LYS A 335 -3.82 10.43 -8.99
N ASN A 336 -5.10 10.15 -8.82
CA ASN A 336 -5.79 10.33 -7.54
C ASN A 336 -5.90 8.95 -6.88
N MET A 337 -5.28 8.78 -5.71
CA MET A 337 -5.35 7.53 -4.97
C MET A 337 -6.30 7.61 -3.76
N ASN A 338 -7.11 8.68 -3.66
CA ASN A 338 -7.94 8.92 -2.48
C ASN A 338 -9.43 8.62 -2.69
N GLU A 339 -9.86 8.48 -3.93
CA GLU A 339 -11.27 8.45 -4.32
C GLU A 339 -11.87 7.03 -4.27
N PHE A 340 -12.02 6.49 -3.07
CA PHE A 340 -12.73 5.24 -2.76
C PHE A 340 -13.28 5.34 -1.32
N THR A 341 -14.29 4.54 -0.97
CA THR A 341 -14.83 4.48 0.40
C THR A 341 -14.04 3.48 1.24
N ASP A 342 -14.00 3.64 2.57
CA ASP A 342 -13.27 2.68 3.41
C ASP A 342 -13.89 1.27 3.32
N VAL A 343 -15.21 1.19 3.11
CA VAL A 343 -15.96 -0.05 2.87
C VAL A 343 -15.44 -0.80 1.65
N ASP A 344 -15.06 -0.10 0.58
CA ASP A 344 -14.50 -0.71 -0.64
C ASP A 344 -13.22 -1.53 -0.35
N VAL A 345 -12.51 -1.23 0.75
CA VAL A 345 -11.33 -1.98 1.20
C VAL A 345 -11.68 -2.97 2.32
N ILE A 346 -12.50 -2.57 3.29
CA ILE A 346 -12.87 -3.40 4.44
C ILE A 346 -13.57 -4.68 3.98
N GLN A 347 -14.52 -4.61 3.04
CA GLN A 347 -15.25 -5.79 2.58
C GLN A 347 -14.31 -6.86 1.97
N PRO A 348 -13.43 -6.53 1.01
CA PRO A 348 -12.39 -7.44 0.54
C PRO A 348 -11.47 -8.00 1.64
N VAL A 349 -11.10 -7.19 2.64
CA VAL A 349 -10.29 -7.67 3.77
C VAL A 349 -11.06 -8.70 4.58
N ALA A 350 -12.35 -8.45 4.85
CA ALA A 350 -13.22 -9.38 5.58
C ALA A 350 -13.36 -10.73 4.85
N GLU A 351 -13.58 -10.69 3.53
CA GLU A 351 -13.62 -11.89 2.68
C GLU A 351 -12.33 -12.71 2.78
N LEU A 352 -11.18 -12.05 2.71
CA LEU A 352 -9.86 -12.70 2.75
C LEU A 352 -9.49 -13.20 4.16
N LEU A 353 -9.99 -12.56 5.21
CA LEU A 353 -9.89 -13.03 6.59
C LEU A 353 -10.91 -14.15 6.91
N GLN A 354 -11.95 -14.31 6.09
CA GLN A 354 -13.13 -15.14 6.36
C GLN A 354 -13.84 -14.72 7.66
N GLU A 355 -13.91 -13.42 7.90
CA GLU A 355 -14.53 -12.83 9.09
C GLU A 355 -15.69 -11.91 8.66
N SER A 356 -16.78 -11.90 9.44
CA SER A 356 -17.90 -10.96 9.23
C SER A 356 -17.57 -9.58 9.79
N ILE A 357 -17.94 -8.52 9.09
CA ILE A 357 -17.85 -7.15 9.61
C ILE A 357 -19.00 -6.97 10.62
N ALA A 358 -18.70 -6.37 11.77
CA ALA A 358 -19.72 -6.05 12.76
C ALA A 358 -20.80 -5.14 12.16
N GLU A 359 -22.08 -5.52 12.34
CA GLU A 359 -23.19 -4.66 11.95
C GLU A 359 -23.17 -3.36 12.75
N THR A 360 -23.58 -2.27 12.10
CA THR A 360 -23.71 -0.95 12.74
C THR A 360 -25.20 -0.70 13.02
N LEU A 361 -25.51 -0.40 14.27
CA LEU A 361 -26.82 0.04 14.71
C LEU A 361 -26.88 1.57 14.66
N ALA A 362 -28.00 2.12 14.18
CA ALA A 362 -28.23 3.56 14.15
C ALA A 362 -29.51 3.93 14.91
N VAL A 363 -29.41 4.84 15.87
CA VAL A 363 -30.52 5.24 16.76
C VAL A 363 -30.65 6.76 16.76
N ASP A 364 -31.88 7.26 16.60
CA ASP A 364 -32.13 8.70 16.72
C ASP A 364 -32.07 9.16 18.18
N ALA A 365 -31.50 10.35 18.41
CA ALA A 365 -31.28 10.91 19.74
C ALA A 365 -31.67 12.40 19.78
N HIS A 366 -32.16 12.84 20.95
CA HIS A 366 -32.39 14.23 21.29
C HIS A 366 -31.25 14.75 22.18
N ILE A 367 -30.77 15.96 21.88
CA ILE A 367 -29.80 16.64 22.74
C ILE A 367 -30.55 17.24 23.92
N VAL A 368 -30.16 16.87 25.14
CA VAL A 368 -30.81 17.32 26.37
C VAL A 368 -29.82 18.06 27.27
N SER A 369 -30.33 18.92 28.15
CA SER A 369 -29.50 19.58 29.17
C SER A 369 -28.99 18.55 30.18
N GLY A 370 -27.67 18.53 30.42
CA GLY A 370 -27.09 17.72 31.47
C GLY A 370 -27.39 18.27 32.87
N LEU A 371 -27.11 17.47 33.90
CA LEU A 371 -27.25 17.86 35.31
C LEU A 371 -26.20 18.90 35.78
N GLY A 372 -25.28 19.32 34.92
CA GLY A 372 -24.20 20.26 35.23
C GLY A 372 -23.07 19.70 36.11
N VAL A 373 -23.19 18.45 36.58
CA VAL A 373 -22.26 17.79 37.51
C VAL A 373 -20.90 17.48 36.87
N ALA A 374 -20.86 17.27 35.55
CA ALA A 374 -19.62 16.98 34.82
C ALA A 374 -18.74 18.23 34.60
N THR A 375 -19.25 19.45 34.81
CA THR A 375 -18.55 20.71 34.53
C THR A 375 -17.27 20.82 35.37
N GLY A 376 -16.11 20.63 34.73
CA GLY A 376 -14.78 20.65 35.37
C GLY A 376 -14.24 19.29 35.84
N THR A 377 -15.03 18.21 35.79
CA THR A 377 -14.57 16.85 36.17
C THR A 377 -13.83 16.17 35.02
N LEU A 378 -14.35 16.27 33.78
CA LEU A 378 -13.73 15.70 32.59
C LEU A 378 -12.32 16.23 32.32
N ALA A 379 -12.06 17.50 32.67
CA ALA A 379 -10.72 18.10 32.56
C ALA A 379 -9.66 17.35 33.40
N ARG A 380 -10.07 16.63 34.46
CA ARG A 380 -9.18 15.81 35.30
C ARG A 380 -9.17 14.35 34.88
N GLN A 381 -10.29 13.85 34.34
CA GLN A 381 -10.44 12.45 33.97
C GLN A 381 -9.80 12.14 32.60
N LEU A 382 -10.02 12.97 31.58
CA LEU A 382 -9.52 12.73 30.22
C LEU A 382 -8.00 12.49 30.16
N PRO A 383 -7.14 13.27 30.86
CA PRO A 383 -5.69 13.01 30.87
C PRO A 383 -5.27 11.69 31.53
N LEU A 384 -6.12 11.10 32.37
CA LEU A 384 -5.88 9.80 33.00
C LEU A 384 -6.36 8.67 32.10
N ILE A 385 -7.57 8.82 31.55
CA ILE A 385 -8.18 7.87 30.60
C ILE A 385 -7.31 7.75 29.34
N SER A 386 -6.82 8.86 28.79
CA SER A 386 -6.03 8.87 27.56
C SER A 386 -4.70 8.12 27.66
N ARG A 387 -4.22 7.83 28.87
CA ARG A 387 -3.01 7.00 29.06
C ARG A 387 -3.22 5.56 28.57
N SER A 388 -4.42 5.02 28.75
CA SER A 388 -4.79 3.66 28.31
C SER A 388 -5.73 3.66 27.10
N PHE A 389 -6.31 4.82 26.76
CA PHE A 389 -7.20 4.98 25.62
C PHE A 389 -6.91 6.32 24.89
N PRO A 390 -5.79 6.42 24.15
CA PRO A 390 -5.25 7.71 23.66
C PRO A 390 -6.18 8.53 22.79
N GLU A 391 -7.11 7.90 22.09
CA GLU A 391 -8.05 8.55 21.17
C GLU A 391 -9.01 9.58 21.81
N VAL A 392 -9.19 9.57 23.14
CA VAL A 392 -10.00 10.59 23.83
C VAL A 392 -9.18 11.80 24.31
N ALA A 393 -7.86 11.84 24.04
CA ALA A 393 -6.98 12.91 24.52
C ALA A 393 -7.42 14.31 24.08
N ASP A 394 -7.92 14.43 22.85
CA ASP A 394 -8.34 15.71 22.25
C ASP A 394 -9.84 16.00 22.43
N CYS A 395 -10.54 15.23 23.28
CA CYS A 395 -11.93 15.51 23.59
C CYS A 395 -12.06 16.85 24.33
N HIS A 396 -13.12 17.59 24.01
CA HIS A 396 -13.51 18.75 24.79
C HIS A 396 -13.84 18.30 26.23
N PRO A 397 -13.38 19.02 27.28
CA PRO A 397 -13.62 18.62 28.67
C PRO A 397 -15.05 18.90 29.13
N GLY A 398 -16.02 18.24 28.49
CA GLY A 398 -17.45 18.28 28.78
C GLY A 398 -18.19 17.14 28.07
N THR A 399 -19.43 16.89 28.48
CA THR A 399 -20.29 15.84 27.90
C THR A 399 -21.45 16.44 27.13
N LEU A 400 -21.77 15.84 25.98
CA LEU A 400 -23.04 16.00 25.28
C LEU A 400 -24.00 14.96 25.84
N ASN A 401 -25.13 15.39 26.39
CA ASN A 401 -26.14 14.48 26.93
C ASN A 401 -27.15 14.15 25.84
N LEU A 402 -27.29 12.85 25.54
CA LEU A 402 -28.18 12.36 24.50
C LEU A 402 -29.29 11.52 25.11
N GLN A 403 -30.54 11.91 24.86
CA GLN A 403 -31.70 11.08 25.13
C GLN A 403 -32.04 10.27 23.88
N LEU A 404 -31.77 8.96 23.93
CA LEU A 404 -32.05 8.03 22.84
C LEU A 404 -33.54 7.71 22.78
N ARG A 405 -34.07 7.48 21.56
CA ARG A 405 -35.47 7.07 21.36
C ARG A 405 -35.79 5.69 21.93
N GLN A 406 -34.79 4.83 22.01
CA GLN A 406 -34.89 3.50 22.57
C GLN A 406 -33.89 3.38 23.73
N PRO A 407 -34.27 2.74 24.85
CA PRO A 407 -33.33 2.39 25.90
C PRO A 407 -32.17 1.56 25.32
N LEU A 408 -30.95 1.87 25.76
CA LEU A 408 -29.72 1.26 25.31
C LEU A 408 -28.89 0.83 26.51
N ARG A 409 -28.38 -0.39 26.47
CA ARG A 409 -27.40 -0.91 27.42
C ARG A 409 -26.08 -1.20 26.74
N LEU A 410 -24.99 -0.76 27.37
CA LEU A 410 -23.64 -1.09 26.94
C LEU A 410 -23.23 -2.47 27.48
N ILE A 411 -22.89 -3.40 26.59
CA ILE A 411 -22.51 -4.78 26.94
C ILE A 411 -21.01 -4.99 26.76
N ASN A 412 -20.45 -4.54 25.63
CA ASN A 412 -19.04 -4.76 25.30
C ASN A 412 -18.34 -3.43 24.99
N PRO A 413 -17.87 -2.69 26.01
CA PRO A 413 -17.13 -1.45 25.78
C PRO A 413 -15.82 -1.72 25.05
N HIS A 414 -15.42 -0.81 24.15
CA HIS A 414 -14.11 -0.88 23.50
C HIS A 414 -12.96 -0.62 24.50
N HIS A 415 -13.26 0.06 25.60
CA HIS A 415 -12.31 0.23 26.69
C HIS A 415 -13.03 0.31 28.03
N ARG A 416 -12.47 -0.39 29.02
CA ARG A 416 -12.80 -0.24 30.43
C ARG A 416 -11.52 0.18 31.17
N THR A 417 -11.57 1.31 31.86
CA THR A 417 -10.42 1.76 32.63
C THR A 417 -10.20 0.87 33.85
N ALA A 418 -8.96 0.79 34.34
CA ALA A 418 -8.75 0.44 35.75
C ALA A 418 -9.42 1.51 36.65
N PRO A 419 -9.73 1.23 37.92
CA PRO A 419 -10.28 2.25 38.83
C PRO A 419 -9.36 3.47 38.95
N LEU A 420 -9.81 4.63 38.44
CA LEU A 420 -9.04 5.87 38.38
C LEU A 420 -9.36 6.78 39.56
N ALA A 421 -8.33 7.21 40.28
CA ALA A 421 -8.43 8.25 41.29
C ALA A 421 -8.30 9.63 40.63
N TRP A 422 -9.43 10.24 40.26
CA TRP A 422 -9.46 11.50 39.50
C TRP A 422 -9.74 12.74 40.37
N THR A 423 -10.15 12.54 41.62
CA THR A 423 -10.35 13.63 42.59
C THR A 423 -9.03 13.99 43.30
N PRO A 424 -8.84 15.25 43.76
CA PRO A 424 -7.60 15.67 44.41
C PRO A 424 -7.27 14.88 45.68
N SER A 425 -8.29 14.34 46.37
CA SER A 425 -8.10 13.54 47.58
C SER A 425 -7.59 12.13 47.29
N GLY A 426 -7.71 11.66 46.04
CA GLY A 426 -7.37 10.30 45.62
C GLY A 426 -8.21 9.19 46.26
N ARG A 427 -9.19 9.53 47.11
CA ARG A 427 -9.97 8.57 47.90
C ARG A 427 -11.07 7.89 47.09
N THR A 428 -11.69 8.63 46.17
CA THR A 428 -12.72 8.10 45.28
C THR A 428 -12.06 7.57 44.02
N LYS A 429 -12.31 6.30 43.71
CA LYS A 429 -11.91 5.67 42.45
C LYS A 429 -13.15 5.37 41.63
N GLU A 430 -13.04 5.55 40.33
CA GLU A 430 -14.15 5.32 39.40
C GLU A 430 -13.68 4.54 38.17
N VAL A 431 -14.56 3.70 37.67
CA VAL A 431 -14.36 2.93 36.43
C VAL A 431 -15.18 3.58 35.33
N PHE A 432 -14.58 3.71 34.16
CA PHE A 432 -15.22 4.28 32.99
C PHE A 432 -15.25 3.24 31.87
N ASP A 433 -16.43 3.05 31.30
CA ASP A 433 -16.62 2.33 30.06
C ASP A 433 -16.72 3.31 28.90
N LEU A 434 -16.02 3.01 27.82
CA LEU A 434 -15.97 3.82 26.61
C LEU A 434 -16.34 2.96 25.40
N LEU A 435 -17.30 3.44 24.64
CA LEU A 435 -17.67 2.86 23.35
C LEU A 435 -17.45 3.88 22.24
N ARG A 436 -16.79 3.47 21.15
CA ARG A 436 -16.65 4.32 19.96
C ARG A 436 -18.00 4.37 19.25
N ILE A 437 -18.41 5.58 18.90
CA ILE A 437 -19.63 5.85 18.15
C ILE A 437 -19.36 6.94 17.12
N GLU A 438 -20.30 7.13 16.20
CA GLU A 438 -20.31 8.30 15.34
C GLU A 438 -21.63 9.07 15.50
N LEU A 439 -21.54 10.39 15.49
CA LEU A 439 -22.69 11.27 15.52
C LEU A 439 -22.94 11.82 14.11
N GLU A 440 -24.15 11.63 13.61
CA GLU A 440 -24.63 12.20 12.36
C GLU A 440 -25.57 13.37 12.67
N PHE A 441 -25.26 14.52 12.09
CA PHE A 441 -26.05 15.74 12.20
C PHE A 441 -26.42 16.21 10.80
N ASP A 442 -27.65 16.68 10.61
CA ASP A 442 -28.16 17.10 9.31
C ASP A 442 -27.35 18.25 8.67
N HIS A 443 -26.72 19.09 9.51
CA HIS A 443 -25.94 20.24 9.05
C HIS A 443 -24.46 19.93 8.80
N LEU A 444 -24.00 18.70 9.05
CA LEU A 444 -22.62 18.28 8.83
C LEU A 444 -22.53 17.31 7.65
N ALA A 445 -21.56 17.53 6.76
CA ALA A 445 -21.36 16.67 5.59
C ALA A 445 -20.81 15.27 5.93
N HIS A 446 -20.25 15.10 7.13
CA HIS A 446 -19.62 13.87 7.57
C HIS A 446 -20.04 13.55 9.00
N ARG A 447 -20.07 12.26 9.32
CA ARG A 447 -20.26 11.80 10.70
C ARG A 447 -19.07 12.20 11.55
N VAL A 448 -19.34 12.49 12.82
CA VAL A 448 -18.35 12.95 13.79
C VAL A 448 -17.98 11.80 14.72
N PRO A 449 -16.70 11.42 14.83
CA PRO A 449 -16.26 10.48 15.85
C PRO A 449 -16.55 10.99 17.26
N ALA A 450 -17.15 10.14 18.07
CA ALA A 450 -17.45 10.42 19.47
C ALA A 450 -17.36 9.14 20.29
N TRP A 451 -17.56 9.26 21.60
CA TRP A 451 -17.52 8.11 22.50
C TRP A 451 -18.67 8.17 23.49
N LEU A 452 -19.43 7.08 23.63
CA LEU A 452 -20.26 6.90 24.82
C LEU A 452 -19.31 6.86 26.01
N TYR A 453 -19.55 7.72 26.97
CA TYR A 453 -18.80 7.86 28.20
C TYR A 453 -19.71 7.40 29.33
N VAL A 454 -19.37 6.27 29.95
CA VAL A 454 -20.20 5.69 30.99
C VAL A 454 -19.40 5.56 32.28
N ALA A 455 -19.65 6.48 33.20
CA ALA A 455 -19.10 6.46 34.55
C ALA A 455 -19.94 5.54 35.44
N HIS A 456 -19.32 4.52 36.04
CA HIS A 456 -20.04 3.52 36.85
C HIS A 456 -20.69 4.11 38.11
N GLY A 457 -20.20 5.24 38.62
CA GLY A 457 -20.80 5.97 39.74
C GLY A 457 -21.87 6.99 39.33
N SER A 458 -22.15 7.16 38.04
CA SER A 458 -23.10 8.18 37.55
C SER A 458 -24.56 7.78 37.86
N PRO A 459 -25.42 8.73 38.26
CA PRO A 459 -26.87 8.50 38.34
C PRO A 459 -27.47 8.00 37.02
N HIS A 460 -26.89 8.43 35.89
CA HIS A 460 -27.33 8.03 34.54
C HIS A 460 -27.05 6.57 34.21
N TRP A 461 -26.22 5.86 35.00
CA TRP A 461 -26.05 4.41 34.87
C TRP A 461 -27.37 3.63 34.94
N HIS A 462 -28.35 4.17 35.68
CA HIS A 462 -29.68 3.57 35.86
C HIS A 462 -30.73 4.13 34.90
N THR A 463 -30.35 5.03 34.00
CA THR A 463 -31.25 5.68 33.03
C THR A 463 -30.89 5.25 31.62
N PRO A 464 -31.38 4.08 31.15
CA PRO A 464 -30.91 3.49 29.89
C PRO A 464 -31.25 4.31 28.64
N THR A 465 -32.06 5.36 28.76
CA THR A 465 -32.38 6.28 27.66
C THR A 465 -31.48 7.51 27.61
N VAL A 466 -30.71 7.85 28.65
CA VAL A 466 -29.88 9.06 28.68
C VAL A 466 -28.41 8.68 28.81
N HIS A 467 -27.62 9.03 27.81
CA HIS A 467 -26.21 8.69 27.73
C HIS A 467 -25.33 9.94 27.61
N GLU A 468 -24.20 9.92 28.30
CA GLU A 468 -23.18 10.95 28.16
C GLU A 468 -22.24 10.61 27.02
N VAL A 469 -21.95 11.59 26.18
CA VAL A 469 -21.07 11.47 25.03
C VAL A 469 -19.93 12.46 25.13
N ILE A 470 -18.71 12.00 24.91
CA ILE A 470 -17.54 12.87 24.74
C ILE A 470 -17.14 12.91 23.28
N ALA A 471 -16.65 14.05 22.83
CA ALA A 471 -16.18 14.28 21.47
C ALA A 471 -15.16 15.42 21.47
N ALA A 472 -14.48 15.62 20.34
CA ALA A 472 -13.82 16.90 20.06
C ALA A 472 -14.84 18.05 20.13
N ARG A 473 -14.37 19.31 20.21
CA ARG A 473 -15.28 20.46 20.28
C ARG A 473 -16.22 20.48 19.07
N LEU A 474 -17.53 20.45 19.35
CA LEU A 474 -18.59 20.42 18.35
C LEU A 474 -19.34 21.75 18.31
N GLU A 475 -19.45 22.33 17.12
CA GLU A 475 -20.31 23.48 16.87
C GLU A 475 -21.73 22.99 16.53
N LEU A 476 -22.61 22.97 17.53
CA LEU A 476 -23.96 22.41 17.40
C LEU A 476 -24.88 23.26 16.53
N ASN A 477 -24.62 24.57 16.35
CA ASN A 477 -25.42 25.47 15.51
C ASN A 477 -26.94 25.40 15.74
N GLY A 478 -27.36 25.17 16.99
CA GLY A 478 -28.77 25.03 17.36
C GLY A 478 -29.39 23.65 17.09
N ALA A 479 -28.60 22.65 16.67
CA ALA A 479 -29.06 21.28 16.51
C ALA A 479 -29.63 20.73 17.82
N GLN A 480 -30.84 20.16 17.75
CA GLN A 480 -31.53 19.52 18.89
C GLN A 480 -31.60 18.00 18.76
N ARG A 481 -31.19 17.46 17.61
CA ARG A 481 -31.27 16.05 17.28
C ARG A 481 -30.00 15.61 16.55
N CYS A 482 -29.68 14.34 16.70
CA CYS A 482 -28.65 13.66 15.93
C CYS A 482 -29.01 12.18 15.81
N ARG A 483 -28.29 11.47 14.94
CA ARG A 483 -28.33 10.01 14.89
C ARG A 483 -27.00 9.46 15.39
N VAL A 484 -27.08 8.49 16.30
CA VAL A 484 -25.93 7.83 16.89
C VAL A 484 -25.71 6.50 16.18
N HIS A 485 -24.52 6.32 15.61
CA HIS A 485 -24.09 5.07 14.98
C HIS A 485 -23.12 4.34 15.90
N MET A 486 -23.38 3.07 16.15
CA MET A 486 -22.61 2.26 17.11
C MET A 486 -22.53 0.80 16.64
N PRO A 487 -21.48 0.06 17.03
CA PRO A 487 -21.40 -1.36 16.70
C PRO A 487 -22.49 -2.16 17.41
N ALA A 488 -23.30 -2.88 16.65
CA ALA A 488 -24.47 -3.61 17.16
C ALA A 488 -24.10 -4.67 18.21
N HIS A 489 -22.93 -5.30 18.08
CA HIS A 489 -22.46 -6.30 19.05
C HIS A 489 -22.07 -5.72 20.41
N ALA A 490 -21.88 -4.40 20.52
CA ALA A 490 -21.43 -3.76 21.75
C ALA A 490 -22.58 -3.33 22.65
N VAL A 491 -23.80 -3.33 22.13
CA VAL A 491 -24.97 -2.73 22.76
C VAL A 491 -26.20 -3.62 22.62
N GLU A 492 -27.16 -3.42 23.51
CA GLU A 492 -28.48 -4.04 23.45
C GLU A 492 -29.55 -2.95 23.57
N LEU A 493 -30.49 -2.94 22.63
CA LEU A 493 -31.70 -2.12 22.71
C LEU A 493 -32.71 -2.85 23.59
N ILE A 494 -33.24 -2.15 24.60
CA ILE A 494 -34.18 -2.72 25.59
C ILE A 494 -35.61 -2.24 25.33
#